data_AF-A0A0Q5VFU1-F1
#
_entry.id   AF-A0A0Q5VFU1-F1
#
_cell.length_a   1.000
_cell.length_b   1.000
_cell.length_c   1.000
_cell.angle_alpha   90.00
_cell.angle_beta   90.00
_cell.angle_gamma   90.00
#
_symmetry.space_group_name_H-M   'P 1'
#
loop_
_entity.id
_entity.type
_entity.pdbx_description
1 polymer ?
#
loop_
_entity_poly.entity_id
_entity_poly.type
_entity_poly.pdbx_seq_one_letter_code
_entity_poly.pdbx_strand_id
1 'polypeptide(L)'
;MPRLMRFLGRLAIALAVAGVFTVFVAWVWGLIGGGDLSLHGWIAMSIGIAGTVWLAWLLMDLAFRSDREGWDDRVDNSLDPGRDQDD
;
A
#
# COMPACT_ATOMS: atom_id res chain seq x y z
N MET A 1 -1.71 -22.91 -12.46
CA MET A 1 -0.41 -22.24 -12.70
C MET A 1 -0.49 -20.73 -12.98
N PRO A 2 -1.40 -20.17 -13.82
CA PRO A 2 -1.34 -18.75 -14.18
C PRO A 2 -1.68 -17.80 -13.01
N ARG A 3 -2.52 -18.22 -12.05
CA ARG A 3 -2.85 -17.42 -10.86
C ARG A 3 -1.65 -17.24 -9.92
N LEU A 4 -0.88 -18.29 -9.70
CA LEU A 4 0.33 -18.25 -8.87
C LEU A 4 1.41 -17.36 -9.50
N MET A 5 1.65 -17.48 -10.81
CA MET A 5 2.62 -16.63 -11.51
C MET A 5 2.23 -15.14 -11.46
N ARG A 6 0.94 -14.82 -11.60
CA ARG A 6 0.44 -13.44 -11.45
C ARG A 6 0.64 -12.91 -10.03
N PHE A 7 0.37 -13.73 -9.01
CA PHE A 7 0.61 -13.38 -7.62
C PHE A 7 2.09 -13.12 -7.36
N LEU A 8 2.97 -14.03 -7.78
CA LEU A 8 4.42 -13.88 -7.64
C LEU A 8 4.94 -12.65 -8.38
N GLY A 9 4.42 -12.34 -9.57
CA GLY A 9 4.76 -11.12 -10.29
C GLY A 9 4.38 -9.85 -9.53
N ARG A 10 3.18 -9.80 -8.94
CA ARG A 10 2.74 -8.67 -8.09
C ARG A 10 3.59 -8.55 -6.83
N LEU A 11 3.90 -9.67 -6.19
CA LEU A 11 4.78 -9.71 -5.02
C LEU A 11 6.18 -9.20 -5.36
N ALA A 12 6.75 -9.63 -6.50
CA ALA A 12 8.06 -9.17 -6.96
C ALA A 12 8.06 -7.65 -7.22
N ILE A 13 7.01 -7.11 -7.84
CA ILE A 13 6.86 -5.66 -8.03
C ILE A 13 6.78 -4.94 -6.68
N ALA A 14 5.96 -5.43 -5.74
CA ALA A 14 5.84 -4.82 -4.41
C ALA A 14 7.19 -4.81 -3.67
N LEU A 15 7.94 -5.91 -3.73
CA LEU A 15 9.30 -5.98 -3.15
C LEU A 15 10.28 -5.04 -3.86
N ALA A 16 10.20 -4.90 -5.18
CA ALA A 16 11.03 -3.97 -5.93
C ALA A 16 10.73 -2.52 -5.55
N VAL A 17 9.45 -2.14 -5.46
CA VAL A 17 9.02 -0.81 -4.99
C VAL A 17 9.53 -0.54 -3.57
N ALA A 18 9.36 -1.50 -2.66
CA ALA A 18 9.85 -1.39 -1.30
C ALA A 18 11.38 -1.24 -1.24
N GLY A 19 12.12 -1.99 -2.06
CA GLY A 19 13.58 -1.89 -2.17
C GLY A 19 14.04 -0.52 -2.68
N VAL A 20 13.41 -0.01 -3.74
CA VAL A 20 13.70 1.33 -4.29
C VAL A 20 13.44 2.41 -3.25
N PHE A 21 12.30 2.35 -2.55
CA PHE A 21 11.99 3.30 -1.48
C PHE A 21 12.96 3.20 -0.30
N THR A 22 13.39 2.00 0.07
CA THR A 22 14.38 1.80 1.13
C THR A 22 15.70 2.50 0.79
N VAL A 23 16.19 2.33 -0.44
CA VAL A 23 17.41 3.02 -0.89
C VAL A 23 17.20 4.53 -0.97
N PHE A 24 16.05 4.98 -1.48
CA PHE A 24 15.72 6.41 -1.55
C PHE A 24 15.69 7.06 -0.17
N VAL A 25 15.04 6.44 0.82
CA VAL A 25 14.97 6.94 2.19
C VAL A 25 16.36 6.95 2.83
N ALA A 26 17.17 5.91 2.65
CA ALA A 26 18.56 5.90 3.12
C ALA A 26 19.40 7.02 2.48
N TRP A 27 19.19 7.29 1.20
CA TRP A 27 19.88 8.38 0.51
C TRP A 27 19.47 9.75 1.06
N VAL A 28 18.16 9.99 1.23
CA VAL A 28 17.64 11.23 1.86
C VAL A 28 18.17 11.37 3.29
N TRP A 29 18.25 10.29 4.06
CA TRP A 29 18.83 10.29 5.40
C TRP A 29 20.28 10.81 5.39
N GLY A 30 21.11 10.37 4.43
CA GLY A 30 22.46 10.89 4.27
C GLY A 30 22.50 12.38 3.89
N LEU A 31 21.57 12.85 3.05
CA LEU A 31 21.50 14.27 2.66
C LEU A 31 21.17 15.21 3.82
N ILE A 32 20.39 14.75 4.80
CA ILE A 32 20.01 15.56 5.97
C ILE A 32 21.04 15.48 7.11
N GLY A 33 22.22 14.92 6.85
CA GLY A 33 23.29 14.76 7.85
C GLY A 33 23.11 13.54 8.76
N GLY A 34 22.24 12.59 8.38
CA GLY A 34 22.11 11.32 9.06
C GLY A 34 23.38 10.50 8.91
N GLY A 35 23.97 10.09 10.03
CA GLY A 35 25.15 9.21 10.05
C GLY A 35 24.85 7.81 9.51
N ASP A 36 25.88 6.97 9.45
CA ASP A 36 25.76 5.60 8.94
C ASP A 36 24.66 4.80 9.64
N LEU A 37 23.78 4.22 8.83
CA LEU A 37 22.72 3.34 9.32
C LEU A 37 23.33 2.06 9.87
N SER A 38 23.10 1.81 11.16
CA SER A 38 23.41 0.52 11.77
C SER A 38 22.61 -0.60 11.11
N LEU A 39 23.04 -1.86 11.29
CA LEU A 39 22.29 -3.03 10.81
C LEU A 39 20.82 -3.00 11.28
N HIS A 40 20.59 -2.62 12.54
CA HIS A 40 19.23 -2.48 13.09
C HIS A 40 18.44 -1.37 12.40
N GLY A 41 19.09 -0.25 12.05
CA GLY A 41 18.48 0.85 11.29
C GLY A 41 18.02 0.40 9.92
N TRP A 42 18.86 -0.33 9.19
CA TRP A 42 18.50 -0.92 7.90
C TRP A 42 17.32 -1.88 8.00
N ILE A 43 17.33 -2.78 8.99
CA ILE A 43 16.26 -3.76 9.20
C ILE A 43 14.95 -3.05 9.55
N ALA A 44 14.98 -2.13 10.52
CA ALA A 44 13.79 -1.40 10.97
C ALA A 44 13.16 -0.58 9.84
N MET A 45 13.99 0.15 9.08
CA MET A 45 13.54 0.94 7.94
C MET A 45 12.95 0.04 6.84
N SER A 46 13.63 -1.06 6.49
CA SER A 46 13.15 -1.99 5.46
C SER A 46 11.83 -2.63 5.85
N ILE A 47 11.67 -3.05 7.11
CA ILE A 47 10.41 -3.60 7.63
C ILE A 47 9.31 -2.55 7.61
N GLY A 48 9.60 -1.31 8.03
CA GLY A 48 8.64 -0.22 8.00
C GLY A 48 8.12 0.04 6.58
N ILE A 49 9.03 0.22 5.62
CA ILE A 49 8.70 0.50 4.22
C ILE A 49 7.95 -0.68 3.59
N ALA A 50 8.44 -1.91 3.76
CA ALA A 50 7.77 -3.11 3.25
C ALA A 50 6.38 -3.28 3.85
N GLY A 51 6.22 -3.03 5.17
CA GLY A 51 4.95 -3.05 5.86
C GLY A 51 3.97 -2.02 5.31
N THR A 52 4.42 -0.79 5.03
CA THR A 52 3.58 0.25 4.42
C THR A 52 3.15 -0.13 3.00
N VAL A 53 4.06 -0.62 2.16
CA VAL A 53 3.73 -1.08 0.80
C VAL A 53 2.74 -2.24 0.84
N TRP A 54 2.95 -3.19 1.74
CA TRP A 54 2.05 -4.33 1.92
C TRP A 54 0.67 -3.89 2.40
N LEU A 55 0.60 -2.98 3.36
CA LEU A 55 -0.65 -2.41 3.85
C LEU A 55 -1.40 -1.69 2.72
N ALA A 56 -0.72 -0.84 1.95
CA ALA A 56 -1.32 -0.14 0.81
C ALA A 56 -1.88 -1.13 -0.23
N TRP A 57 -1.13 -2.20 -0.53
CA TRP A 57 -1.60 -3.25 -1.42
C TRP A 57 -2.86 -3.95 -0.87
N LEU A 58 -2.87 -4.34 0.39
CA LEU A 58 -4.05 -4.97 1.02
C LEU A 58 -5.27 -4.05 1.00
N LEU A 59 -5.10 -2.78 1.37
CA LEU A 59 -6.19 -1.82 1.37
C LEU A 59 -6.77 -1.65 -0.04
N MET A 60 -5.91 -1.59 -1.06
CA MET A 60 -6.37 -1.50 -2.45
C MET A 60 -7.08 -2.79 -2.92
N ASP A 61 -6.61 -3.97 -2.50
CA ASP A 61 -7.29 -5.23 -2.79
C ASP A 61 -8.68 -5.29 -2.14
N LEU A 62 -8.79 -4.83 -0.89
CA LEU A 62 -10.07 -4.72 -0.19
C LEU A 62 -11.01 -3.71 -0.86
N ALA A 63 -10.51 -2.54 -1.29
CA ALA A 63 -11.30 -1.55 -2.00
C ALA A 63 -11.90 -2.12 -3.30
N PHE A 64 -11.08 -2.79 -4.12
CA PHE A 64 -11.58 -3.45 -5.34
C PHE A 64 -12.53 -4.62 -5.05
N ARG A 65 -12.38 -5.27 -3.90
CA ARG A 65 -13.29 -6.31 -3.47
C ARG A 65 -14.64 -5.72 -3.03
N SER A 66 -14.63 -4.62 -2.29
CA SER A 66 -15.82 -3.89 -1.84
C SER A 66 -16.69 -3.47 -3.04
N ASP A 67 -16.05 -2.86 -4.04
CA ASP A 67 -16.65 -2.44 -5.31
C ASP A 67 -17.31 -3.62 -6.05
N ARG A 68 -16.59 -4.74 -6.24
CA ARG A 68 -17.12 -5.91 -6.94
C ARG A 68 -18.26 -6.61 -6.22
N GLU A 69 -18.25 -6.60 -4.90
CA GLU A 69 -19.29 -7.23 -4.09
C GLU A 69 -20.48 -6.29 -3.83
N GLY A 70 -20.46 -5.04 -4.34
CA GLY A 70 -21.51 -4.04 -4.12
C GLY A 70 -21.73 -3.75 -2.64
N TRP A 71 -20.68 -3.81 -1.82
CA TRP A 71 -20.75 -3.42 -0.41
C TRP A 71 -20.93 -1.90 -0.28
N ASP A 72 -20.33 -1.14 -1.19
CA ASP A 72 -20.45 0.33 -1.26
C ASP A 72 -21.88 0.74 -1.70
N ASP A 73 -22.50 -0.01 -2.61
CA ASP A 73 -23.89 0.25 -3.09
C ASP A 73 -24.96 0.01 -2.02
N ARG A 74 -24.63 -0.79 -1.00
CA ARG A 74 -25.53 -1.17 0.10
C ARG A 74 -25.46 -0.22 1.29
N VAL A 75 -24.67 0.85 1.20
CA VAL A 75 -24.59 1.89 2.23
C VAL A 75 -25.90 2.69 2.24
N ASP A 76 -26.47 2.87 3.44
CA ASP A 76 -27.63 3.74 3.65
C ASP A 76 -27.23 5.20 3.44
N ASN A 77 -27.58 5.72 2.27
CA ASN A 77 -27.34 7.11 1.86
C ASN A 77 -28.51 8.04 2.19
N SER A 78 -29.41 7.66 3.11
CA SER A 78 -30.54 8.51 3.55
C SER A 78 -30.11 9.85 4.17
N LEU A 79 -28.84 9.95 4.57
CA LEU A 79 -28.22 11.16 5.12
C LEU A 79 -27.33 11.92 4.12
N ASP A 80 -27.30 11.51 2.84
CA ASP A 80 -26.51 12.19 1.80
C ASP A 80 -27.08 13.59 1.50
N PRO A 81 -26.36 14.69 1.81
CA PRO A 81 -26.85 16.06 1.61
C PRO A 81 -27.03 16.43 0.13
N GLY A 82 -26.45 15.66 -0.79
CA GLY A 82 -26.53 15.86 -2.25
C GLY A 82 -27.56 14.98 -2.96
N ARG A 83 -28.34 14.17 -2.22
CA ARG A 83 -29.37 13.32 -2.81
C ARG A 83 -30.58 14.18 -3.20
N ASP A 84 -30.85 14.30 -4.49
CA ASP A 84 -32.09 14.90 -5.00
C ASP A 84 -33.28 14.16 -4.36
N GLN A 85 -34.18 14.90 -3.70
CA GLN A 85 -35.28 14.34 -2.91
C GLN A 85 -36.45 13.83 -3.77
N ASP A 86 -36.27 13.69 -5.08
CA ASP A 86 -37.36 13.60 -6.06
C ASP A 86 -37.54 12.23 -6.75
N ASP A 87 -36.93 11.14 -6.24
CA ASP A 87 -37.20 9.75 -6.67
C ASP A 87 -38.15 8.99 -5.71
#